data_AF-A0A537J9G0-F1
#
_entry.id   AF-A0A537J9G0-F1
#
_cell.length_a   1.000
_cell.length_b   1.000
_cell.length_c   1.000
_cell.angle_alpha   90.00
_cell.angle_beta   90.00
_cell.angle_gamma   90.00
#
_symmetry.space_group_name_H-M   'P 1'
#
loop_
_entity.id
_entity.type
_entity.pdbx_description
1 polymer ?
#
loop_
_entity_poly.entity_id
_entity_poly.type
_entity_poly.pdbx_seq_one_letter_code
_entity_poly.pdbx_strand_id
1 'polypeptide(L)'
;MNAAELQQELFQVIKSNIPDHLSTTEEIAKVLDVSVDSVYRRMRGEKTISLDELHLLCSHYKISLDQLMRIETGSFLFQGNIQNEKTFRYEAYLKSILANQAYFNSFSDREYYFLGKDVNIFHHFLFRDIAAFKYFFWTKSLFNSPSLANARFNFNCYSDEMWETAKKIIAGYNQLPTVEIWNVENINVAIRQIEFYRDGHIFETESDALKLYEAWERVIDHIERQAERGYKFVYGDPEMK
;
A
#
# COMPACT_ATOMS: atom_id res chain seq x y z
N MET A 1 -16.98 -30.65 -2.89
CA MET A 1 -18.09 -29.78 -3.30
C MET A 1 -18.62 -30.24 -4.65
N ASN A 2 -19.92 -30.38 -4.81
CA ASN A 2 -20.55 -30.71 -6.10
C ASN A 2 -20.97 -29.44 -6.88
N ALA A 3 -21.43 -29.58 -8.12
CA ALA A 3 -21.77 -28.45 -8.99
C ALA A 3 -22.91 -27.56 -8.45
N ALA A 4 -23.91 -28.14 -7.77
CA ALA A 4 -25.02 -27.39 -7.20
C ALA A 4 -24.58 -26.58 -5.97
N GLU A 5 -23.76 -27.17 -5.10
CA GLU A 5 -23.15 -26.49 -3.95
C GLU A 5 -22.25 -25.34 -4.41
N LEU A 6 -21.41 -25.57 -5.43
CA LEU A 6 -20.55 -24.53 -6.03
C LEU A 6 -21.37 -23.36 -6.58
N GLN A 7 -22.47 -23.66 -7.26
CA GLN A 7 -23.37 -22.65 -7.80
C GLN A 7 -24.06 -21.84 -6.71
N GLN A 8 -24.49 -22.48 -5.60
CA GLN A 8 -25.05 -21.76 -4.46
C GLN A 8 -24.01 -20.86 -3.79
N GLU A 9 -22.79 -21.37 -3.57
CA GLU A 9 -21.69 -20.60 -3.01
C GLU A 9 -21.37 -19.37 -3.88
N LEU A 10 -21.32 -19.53 -5.21
CA LEU A 10 -21.12 -18.43 -6.14
C LEU A 10 -22.10 -17.28 -5.89
N PHE A 11 -23.40 -17.60 -5.79
CA PHE A 11 -24.43 -16.58 -5.59
C PHE A 11 -24.37 -15.95 -4.19
N GLN A 12 -23.94 -16.69 -3.17
CA GLN A 12 -23.71 -16.13 -1.84
C GLN A 12 -22.53 -15.14 -1.84
N VAL A 13 -21.41 -15.50 -2.47
CA VAL A 13 -20.25 -14.61 -2.61
C VAL A 13 -20.61 -13.34 -3.39
N ILE A 14 -21.38 -13.47 -4.49
CA ILE A 14 -21.86 -12.30 -5.24
C ILE A 14 -22.75 -11.43 -4.35
N LYS A 15 -23.68 -12.02 -3.61
CA LYS A 15 -24.56 -11.29 -2.69
C LYS A 15 -23.77 -10.50 -1.64
N SER A 16 -22.73 -11.08 -1.04
CA SER A 16 -21.91 -10.38 -0.04
C SER A 16 -21.06 -9.25 -0.61
N ASN A 17 -20.80 -9.25 -1.92
CA ASN A 17 -20.03 -8.21 -2.60
C ASN A 17 -20.88 -7.06 -3.16
N ILE A 18 -22.21 -7.17 -3.08
CA ILE A 18 -23.15 -6.15 -3.56
C ILE A 18 -23.67 -5.35 -2.36
N PRO A 19 -23.73 -4.00 -2.44
CA PRO A 19 -24.33 -3.17 -1.40
C PRO A 19 -25.77 -3.57 -1.06
N ASP A 20 -26.14 -3.55 0.22
CA ASP A 20 -27.45 -4.01 0.71
C ASP A 20 -28.67 -3.33 0.06
N HIS A 21 -28.50 -2.13 -0.50
CA HIS A 21 -29.57 -1.38 -1.15
C HIS A 21 -29.82 -1.80 -2.61
N LEU A 22 -28.98 -2.67 -3.18
CA LEU A 22 -29.10 -3.17 -4.55
C LEU A 22 -29.62 -4.62 -4.56
N SER A 23 -30.47 -4.93 -5.53
CA SER A 23 -30.98 -6.28 -5.71
C SER A 23 -29.94 -7.17 -6.40
N THR A 24 -29.40 -8.15 -5.68
CA THR A 24 -28.46 -9.15 -6.22
C THR A 24 -28.99 -9.83 -7.49
N THR A 25 -30.30 -10.13 -7.53
CA THR A 25 -30.90 -10.82 -8.67
C THR A 25 -30.99 -9.95 -9.91
N GLU A 26 -31.26 -8.65 -9.75
CA GLU A 26 -31.29 -7.69 -10.85
C GLU A 26 -29.89 -7.42 -11.39
N GLU A 27 -28.88 -7.31 -10.52
CA GLU A 27 -27.50 -7.12 -10.93
C GLU A 27 -26.98 -8.33 -11.71
N ILE A 28 -27.23 -9.54 -11.23
CA ILE A 28 -26.87 -10.77 -11.96
C ILE A 28 -27.61 -10.86 -13.30
N ALA A 29 -28.89 -10.48 -13.33
CA ALA A 29 -29.70 -10.49 -14.55
C ALA A 29 -29.10 -9.57 -15.62
N LYS A 30 -28.65 -8.38 -15.23
CA LYS A 30 -27.96 -7.43 -16.12
C LYS A 30 -26.63 -8.00 -16.63
N VAL A 31 -25.82 -8.60 -15.74
CA VAL A 31 -24.52 -9.17 -16.12
C VAL A 31 -24.68 -10.33 -17.10
N LEU A 32 -25.65 -11.22 -16.87
CA LEU A 32 -25.88 -12.40 -17.71
C LEU A 32 -26.75 -12.11 -18.94
N ASP A 33 -27.34 -10.91 -19.05
CA ASP A 33 -28.33 -10.56 -20.07
C ASP A 33 -29.53 -11.54 -20.13
N VAL A 34 -30.12 -11.81 -18.96
CA VAL A 34 -31.28 -12.70 -18.81
C VAL A 34 -32.35 -12.07 -17.94
N SER A 35 -33.57 -12.65 -17.93
CA SER A 35 -34.62 -12.21 -17.02
C SER A 35 -34.30 -12.53 -15.56
N VAL A 36 -34.83 -11.72 -14.64
CA VAL A 36 -34.72 -11.94 -13.18
C VAL A 36 -35.28 -13.32 -12.78
N ASP A 37 -36.35 -13.80 -13.41
CA ASP A 37 -36.87 -15.16 -13.20
C ASP A 37 -35.83 -16.24 -13.56
N SER A 38 -35.12 -16.05 -14.67
CA SER A 38 -34.03 -16.93 -15.10
C SER A 38 -32.90 -17.00 -14.07
N VAL A 39 -32.61 -15.88 -13.39
CA VAL A 39 -31.64 -15.83 -12.28
C VAL A 39 -32.17 -16.59 -11.06
N TYR A 40 -33.42 -16.37 -10.66
CA TYR A 40 -34.03 -17.07 -9.54
C TYR A 40 -33.99 -18.59 -9.70
N ARG A 41 -34.25 -19.10 -10.91
CA ARG A 41 -34.13 -20.54 -11.22
C ARG A 41 -32.71 -21.06 -11.05
N ARG A 42 -31.69 -20.26 -11.40
CA ARG A 42 -30.27 -20.63 -11.15
C ARG A 42 -29.94 -20.58 -9.66
N MET A 43 -30.38 -19.56 -8.93
CA MET A 43 -30.11 -19.47 -7.49
C MET A 43 -30.74 -20.63 -6.69
N ARG A 44 -31.90 -21.13 -7.12
CA ARG A 44 -32.55 -22.32 -6.53
C ARG A 44 -31.97 -23.65 -7.00
N GLY A 45 -31.06 -23.64 -7.98
CA GLY A 45 -30.48 -24.87 -8.56
C GLY A 45 -31.37 -25.59 -9.58
N GLU A 46 -32.50 -25.00 -10.00
CA GLU A 46 -33.41 -25.55 -11.02
C GLU A 46 -32.82 -25.48 -12.44
N LYS A 47 -31.88 -24.55 -12.64
CA LYS A 47 -31.09 -24.41 -13.87
C LYS A 47 -29.62 -24.27 -13.51
N THR A 48 -28.76 -25.06 -14.13
CA THR A 48 -27.30 -24.93 -13.94
C THR A 48 -26.77 -23.72 -14.68
N ILE A 49 -25.77 -23.05 -14.10
CA ILE A 49 -25.00 -22.04 -14.82
C ILE A 49 -24.13 -22.72 -15.88
N SER A 50 -23.95 -22.08 -17.04
CA SER A 50 -22.95 -22.52 -18.02
C SER A 50 -21.54 -22.09 -17.60
N LEU A 51 -20.51 -22.65 -18.24
CA LEU A 51 -19.13 -22.23 -18.02
C LEU A 51 -18.91 -20.76 -18.44
N ASP A 52 -19.58 -20.31 -19.51
CA ASP A 52 -19.54 -18.91 -19.96
C ASP A 52 -20.19 -17.97 -18.94
N GLU A 53 -21.33 -18.36 -18.37
CA GLU A 53 -22.00 -17.61 -17.30
C GLU A 53 -21.12 -17.54 -16.05
N LEU A 54 -20.49 -18.66 -15.66
CA LEU A 54 -19.54 -18.71 -14.56
C LEU A 54 -18.34 -17.77 -14.81
N HIS A 55 -17.75 -17.83 -15.99
CA HIS A 55 -16.63 -16.95 -16.37
C HIS A 55 -17.02 -15.48 -16.30
N LEU A 56 -18.20 -15.13 -16.82
CA LEU A 56 -18.71 -13.76 -16.85
C LEU A 56 -18.95 -13.23 -15.44
N LEU A 57 -19.61 -14.01 -14.58
CA LEU A 57 -19.86 -13.64 -13.19
C LEU A 57 -18.56 -13.49 -12.40
N CYS A 58 -17.65 -14.47 -12.47
CA CYS A 58 -16.38 -14.40 -11.75
C CYS A 58 -15.53 -13.22 -12.22
N SER A 59 -15.49 -12.94 -13.53
CA SER A 59 -14.71 -11.82 -14.09
C SER A 59 -15.29 -10.46 -13.73
N HIS A 60 -16.61 -10.34 -13.69
CA HIS A 60 -17.32 -9.12 -13.32
C HIS A 60 -17.15 -8.82 -11.82
N TYR A 61 -17.45 -9.80 -10.96
CA TYR A 61 -17.41 -9.65 -9.50
C TYR A 61 -16.03 -9.91 -8.87
N LYS A 62 -14.99 -10.13 -9.70
CA LYS A 62 -13.60 -10.39 -9.27
C LYS A 62 -13.47 -11.56 -8.29
N ILE A 63 -14.23 -12.63 -8.52
CA ILE A 63 -14.23 -13.84 -7.69
C ILE A 63 -13.16 -14.79 -8.20
N SER A 64 -12.26 -15.22 -7.31
CA SER A 64 -11.30 -16.28 -7.62
C SER A 64 -12.02 -17.63 -7.66
N LEU A 65 -11.99 -18.28 -8.82
CA LEU A 65 -12.61 -19.58 -8.99
C LEU A 65 -11.92 -20.67 -8.14
N ASP A 66 -10.61 -20.56 -7.94
CA ASP A 66 -9.83 -21.48 -7.10
C ASP A 66 -10.27 -21.40 -5.62
N GLN A 67 -10.45 -20.17 -5.11
CA GLN A 67 -10.99 -19.94 -3.76
C GLN A 67 -12.44 -20.42 -3.63
N LEU A 68 -13.27 -20.11 -4.64
CA LEU A 68 -14.66 -20.53 -4.66
C LEU A 68 -14.78 -22.06 -4.63
N MET A 69 -13.94 -22.75 -5.42
CA MET A 69 -13.90 -24.21 -5.49
C MET A 69 -13.20 -24.88 -4.29
N ARG A 70 -12.45 -24.11 -3.49
CA ARG A 70 -11.62 -24.58 -2.38
C ARG A 70 -10.66 -25.69 -2.81
N ILE A 71 -9.99 -25.49 -3.94
CA ILE A 71 -9.09 -26.51 -4.48
C ILE A 71 -7.81 -26.50 -3.65
N GLU A 72 -7.55 -27.62 -2.96
CA GLU A 72 -6.32 -27.83 -2.22
C GLU A 72 -5.18 -28.21 -3.18
N THR A 73 -4.66 -27.22 -3.89
CA THR A 73 -3.52 -27.37 -4.81
C THR A 73 -2.16 -27.32 -4.09
N GLY A 74 -2.15 -26.94 -2.81
CA GLY A 74 -0.91 -26.56 -2.10
C GLY A 74 -0.31 -25.24 -2.56
N SER A 75 -1.05 -24.45 -3.36
CA SER A 75 -0.61 -23.13 -3.84
C SER A 75 -1.12 -22.00 -2.95
N PHE A 76 -0.42 -20.85 -2.98
CA PHE A 76 -0.82 -19.63 -2.29
C PHE A 76 -1.35 -18.60 -3.28
N LEU A 77 -2.56 -18.08 -3.04
CA LEU A 77 -3.14 -17.02 -3.85
C LEU A 77 -2.88 -15.65 -3.21
N PHE A 78 -2.28 -14.74 -3.99
CA PHE A 78 -2.08 -13.36 -3.59
C PHE A 78 -3.04 -12.46 -4.37
N GLN A 79 -3.74 -11.57 -3.66
CA GLN A 79 -4.55 -10.52 -4.26
C GLN A 79 -3.99 -9.17 -3.83
N GLY A 80 -3.85 -8.25 -4.78
CA GLY A 80 -3.37 -6.91 -4.50
C GLY A 80 -3.31 -6.05 -5.75
N ASN A 81 -3.22 -4.74 -5.53
CA ASN A 81 -2.96 -3.79 -6.58
C ASN A 81 -1.46 -3.80 -6.89
N ILE A 82 -1.08 -4.47 -7.98
CA ILE A 82 0.30 -4.47 -8.46
C ILE A 82 0.60 -3.10 -9.05
N GLN A 83 1.41 -2.32 -8.33
CA GLN A 83 1.88 -1.02 -8.78
C GLN A 83 2.96 -1.22 -9.87
N ASN A 84 2.88 -0.42 -10.92
CA ASN A 84 3.91 -0.37 -11.97
C ASN A 84 4.11 1.07 -12.44
N GLU A 85 5.06 1.27 -13.35
CA GLU A 85 5.39 2.57 -13.94
C GLU A 85 4.17 3.36 -14.48
N LYS A 86 3.13 2.66 -14.95
CA LYS A 86 1.93 3.28 -15.52
C LYS A 86 0.90 3.63 -14.46
N THR A 87 0.78 2.81 -13.41
CA THR A 87 -0.27 2.93 -12.38
C THR A 87 0.17 3.67 -11.13
N PHE A 88 1.47 3.68 -10.82
CA PHE A 88 1.97 4.29 -9.60
C PHE A 88 1.82 5.82 -9.62
N ARG A 89 1.21 6.36 -8.57
CA ARG A 89 1.09 7.80 -8.32
C ARG A 89 1.45 8.08 -6.88
N TYR A 90 2.53 8.83 -6.67
CA TYR A 90 3.07 9.03 -5.32
C TYR A 90 2.09 9.72 -4.37
N GLU A 91 1.31 10.70 -4.85
CA GLU A 91 0.30 11.39 -4.02
C GLU A 91 -0.82 10.44 -3.59
N ALA A 92 -1.30 9.59 -4.50
CA ALA A 92 -2.28 8.56 -4.17
C ALA A 92 -1.72 7.55 -3.16
N TYR A 93 -0.43 7.25 -3.26
CA TYR A 93 0.28 6.42 -2.29
C TYR A 93 0.39 7.08 -0.91
N LEU A 94 0.71 8.38 -0.82
CA LEU A 94 0.67 9.08 0.48
C LEU A 94 -0.74 9.10 1.09
N LYS A 95 -1.77 9.31 0.26
CA LYS A 95 -3.17 9.27 0.70
C LYS A 95 -3.57 7.88 1.20
N SER A 96 -3.08 6.81 0.57
CA SER A 96 -3.36 5.45 1.03
C SER A 96 -2.66 5.12 2.35
N ILE A 97 -1.45 5.63 2.58
CA ILE A 97 -0.79 5.52 3.89
C ILE A 97 -1.65 6.17 4.98
N LEU A 98 -2.14 7.39 4.75
CA LEU A 98 -3.01 8.08 5.71
C LEU A 98 -4.31 7.29 5.98
N ALA A 99 -4.95 6.77 4.94
CA ALA A 99 -6.16 5.98 5.08
C ALA A 99 -5.92 4.71 5.92
N ASN A 100 -4.84 3.97 5.62
CA ASN A 100 -4.47 2.76 6.36
C ASN A 100 -4.13 3.08 7.82
N GLN A 101 -3.41 4.17 8.05
CA GLN A 101 -3.06 4.62 9.40
C GLN A 101 -4.29 5.06 10.19
N ALA A 102 -5.22 5.79 9.59
CA ALA A 102 -6.49 6.15 10.23
C ALA A 102 -7.31 4.90 10.58
N TYR A 103 -7.33 3.91 9.69
CA TYR A 103 -7.95 2.61 9.96
C TYR A 103 -7.28 1.92 11.15
N PHE A 104 -5.96 1.78 11.19
CA PHE A 104 -5.27 1.17 12.34
C PHE A 104 -5.49 1.95 13.63
N ASN A 105 -5.45 3.29 13.59
CA ASN A 105 -5.71 4.13 14.75
C ASN A 105 -7.16 4.10 15.24
N SER A 106 -8.11 3.56 14.46
CA SER A 106 -9.50 3.41 14.90
C SER A 106 -9.74 2.26 15.89
N PHE A 107 -8.79 1.31 15.99
CA PHE A 107 -8.89 0.17 16.91
C PHE A 107 -8.45 0.57 18.32
N SER A 108 -9.24 0.22 19.35
CA SER A 108 -8.88 0.50 20.75
C SER A 108 -7.71 -0.35 21.25
N ASP A 109 -7.58 -1.57 20.75
CA ASP A 109 -6.48 -2.48 21.04
C ASP A 109 -5.81 -2.88 19.72
N ARG A 110 -4.50 -2.62 19.61
CA ARG A 110 -3.72 -2.77 18.38
C ARG A 110 -2.24 -2.88 18.68
N GLU A 111 -1.55 -3.70 17.91
CA GLU A 111 -0.10 -3.80 17.87
C GLU A 111 0.38 -3.76 16.42
N TYR A 112 1.47 -3.05 16.16
CA TYR A 112 2.08 -2.98 14.83
C TYR A 112 3.53 -3.46 14.92
N TYR A 113 3.84 -4.59 14.30
CA TYR A 113 5.21 -5.09 14.19
C TYR A 113 5.76 -4.76 12.81
N PHE A 114 6.91 -4.10 12.76
CA PHE A 114 7.59 -3.76 11.52
C PHE A 114 8.92 -4.50 11.40
N LEU A 115 9.07 -5.26 10.31
CA LEU A 115 10.33 -5.87 9.89
C LEU A 115 10.61 -5.41 8.45
N GLY A 116 11.48 -4.41 8.31
CA GLY A 116 11.87 -3.84 7.03
C GLY A 116 13.29 -4.23 6.62
N LYS A 117 13.59 -4.13 5.32
CA LYS A 117 14.96 -4.13 4.79
C LYS A 117 15.57 -2.73 4.71
N ASP A 118 14.75 -1.69 4.75
CA ASP A 118 15.12 -0.27 4.79
C ASP A 118 14.64 0.31 6.13
N VAL A 119 15.01 1.55 6.45
CA VAL A 119 14.39 2.30 7.55
C VAL A 119 12.87 2.31 7.36
N ASN A 120 12.12 2.24 8.47
CA ASN A 120 10.67 2.32 8.41
C ASN A 120 10.24 3.61 7.67
N ILE A 121 9.35 3.48 6.69
CA ILE A 121 8.96 4.56 5.78
C ILE A 121 8.50 5.81 6.51
N PHE A 122 7.87 5.68 7.67
CA PHE A 122 7.39 6.82 8.44
C PHE A 122 8.52 7.79 8.80
N HIS A 123 9.72 7.28 9.09
CA HIS A 123 10.89 8.09 9.41
C HIS A 123 11.42 8.88 8.21
N HIS A 124 11.06 8.50 6.97
CA HIS A 124 11.37 9.32 5.79
C HIS A 124 10.68 10.69 5.82
N PHE A 125 9.60 10.81 6.59
CA PHE A 125 8.79 12.02 6.68
C PHE A 125 9.17 12.93 7.85
N LEU A 126 10.23 12.61 8.61
CA LEU A 126 10.78 13.48 9.65
C LEU A 126 11.38 14.76 9.06
N PHE A 127 12.05 14.65 7.90
CA PHE A 127 12.67 15.78 7.22
C PHE A 127 12.27 15.82 5.74
N ARG A 128 11.91 17.02 5.26
CA ARG A 128 11.54 17.27 3.86
C ARG A 128 12.63 16.84 2.88
N ASP A 129 13.89 16.99 3.27
CA ASP A 129 15.05 16.61 2.46
C ASP A 129 15.05 15.10 2.14
N ILE A 130 14.76 14.26 3.15
CA ILE A 130 14.68 12.80 2.99
C ILE A 130 13.43 12.41 2.22
N ALA A 131 12.29 13.03 2.53
CA ALA A 131 11.03 12.78 1.82
C ALA A 131 11.16 13.09 0.32
N ALA A 132 11.83 14.21 -0.03
CA ALA A 132 12.12 14.58 -1.40
C ALA A 132 13.01 13.56 -2.09
N PHE A 133 14.10 13.14 -1.43
CA PHE A 133 15.00 12.13 -1.97
C PHE A 133 14.30 10.79 -2.21
N LYS A 134 13.53 10.28 -1.24
CA LYS A 134 12.80 9.02 -1.39
C LYS A 134 11.72 9.10 -2.48
N TYR A 135 11.02 10.24 -2.60
CA TYR A 135 10.07 10.49 -3.69
C TYR A 135 10.77 10.36 -5.06
N PHE A 136 11.88 11.08 -5.24
CA PHE A 136 12.60 11.07 -6.49
C PHE A 136 13.21 9.70 -6.77
N PHE A 137 13.86 9.08 -5.77
CA PHE A 137 14.46 7.75 -5.87
C PHE A 137 13.44 6.69 -6.28
N TRP A 138 12.26 6.65 -5.65
CA TRP A 138 11.23 5.67 -6.01
C TRP A 138 10.65 5.94 -7.39
N THR A 139 10.31 7.20 -7.68
CA THR A 139 9.68 7.57 -8.95
C THR A 139 10.62 7.33 -10.13
N LYS A 140 11.91 7.64 -9.97
CA LYS A 140 12.94 7.45 -11.02
C LYS A 140 13.45 6.02 -11.07
N SER A 141 13.93 5.46 -9.96
CA SER A 141 14.70 4.20 -9.96
C SER A 141 13.86 2.94 -9.73
N LEU A 142 12.74 3.02 -8.99
CA LEU A 142 11.88 1.83 -8.75
C LEU A 142 10.72 1.74 -9.74
N PHE A 143 10.09 2.88 -10.04
CA PHE A 143 8.92 2.94 -10.92
C PHE A 143 9.23 3.49 -12.32
N ASN A 144 10.51 3.74 -12.63
CA ASN A 144 11.00 4.07 -13.97
C ASN A 144 10.18 5.15 -14.69
N SER A 145 9.76 6.20 -13.97
CA SER A 145 8.89 7.23 -14.55
C SER A 145 9.56 7.91 -15.73
N PRO A 146 8.95 7.92 -16.93
CA PRO A 146 9.52 8.58 -18.10
C PRO A 146 9.79 10.07 -17.87
N SER A 147 8.99 10.72 -17.02
CA SER A 147 9.14 12.15 -16.69
C SER A 147 10.46 12.47 -15.95
N LEU A 148 11.06 11.49 -15.27
CA LEU A 148 12.30 11.66 -14.52
C LEU A 148 13.50 10.95 -15.14
N ALA A 149 13.37 10.34 -16.33
CA ALA A 149 14.42 9.52 -16.93
C ALA A 149 15.78 10.25 -17.01
N ASN A 150 15.77 11.50 -17.47
CA ASN A 150 16.97 12.34 -17.59
C ASN A 150 17.06 13.43 -16.52
N ALA A 151 16.15 13.44 -15.55
CA ALA A 151 16.17 14.42 -14.47
C ALA A 151 17.32 14.13 -13.50
N ARG A 152 17.92 15.21 -12.98
CA ARG A 152 18.78 15.19 -11.80
C ARG A 152 17.96 15.48 -10.55
N PHE A 153 18.44 15.02 -9.41
CA PHE A 153 17.78 15.24 -8.13
C PHE A 153 17.92 16.69 -7.68
N ASN A 154 16.80 17.27 -7.25
CA ASN A 154 16.72 18.57 -6.60
C ASN A 154 15.67 18.51 -5.49
N PHE A 155 15.94 19.10 -4.33
CA PHE A 155 15.01 19.16 -3.18
C PHE A 155 13.66 19.83 -3.49
N ASN A 156 13.58 20.63 -4.55
CA ASN A 156 12.34 21.28 -5.01
C ASN A 156 11.43 20.33 -5.81
N CYS A 157 11.85 19.10 -6.11
CA CYS A 157 11.00 18.12 -6.78
C CYS A 157 9.81 17.66 -5.91
N TYR A 158 9.85 17.93 -4.61
CA TYR A 158 8.83 17.53 -3.66
C TYR A 158 7.90 18.71 -3.38
N SER A 159 6.62 18.56 -3.70
CA SER A 159 5.65 19.65 -3.56
C SER A 159 5.29 19.92 -2.10
N ASP A 160 4.86 21.15 -1.82
CA ASP A 160 4.42 21.50 -0.47
C ASP A 160 3.15 20.76 -0.05
N GLU A 161 2.25 20.44 -1.00
CA GLU A 161 1.09 19.58 -0.73
C GLU A 161 1.49 18.16 -0.29
N MET A 162 2.50 17.57 -0.95
CA MET A 162 3.06 16.29 -0.51
C MET A 162 3.68 16.41 0.88
N TRP A 163 4.37 17.52 1.17
CA TRP A 163 4.96 17.76 2.49
C TRP A 163 3.91 17.93 3.60
N GLU A 164 2.82 18.66 3.36
CA GLU A 164 1.72 18.74 4.32
C GLU A 164 1.09 17.37 4.58
N THR A 165 1.03 16.52 3.56
CA THR A 165 0.56 15.14 3.69
C THR A 165 1.54 14.28 4.51
N ALA A 166 2.84 14.40 4.24
CA ALA A 166 3.91 13.70 4.96
C ALA A 166 3.92 14.03 6.46
N LYS A 167 3.73 15.31 6.83
CA LYS A 167 3.62 15.73 8.23
C LYS A 167 2.46 15.05 8.96
N LYS A 168 1.31 14.87 8.28
CA LYS A 168 0.17 14.13 8.84
C LYS A 168 0.49 12.65 9.04
N ILE A 169 1.24 12.05 8.11
CA ILE A 169 1.64 10.64 8.17
C ILE A 169 2.54 10.38 9.39
N ILE A 170 3.57 11.19 9.61
CA ILE A 170 4.46 11.00 10.78
C ILE A 170 3.73 11.29 12.09
N ALA A 171 2.86 12.30 12.14
CA ALA A 171 2.05 12.59 13.32
C ALA A 171 1.11 11.42 13.69
N GLY A 172 0.44 10.82 12.70
CA GLY A 172 -0.37 9.64 12.93
C GLY A 172 0.45 8.40 13.28
N TYR A 173 1.72 8.34 12.86
CA TYR A 173 2.60 7.20 13.15
C TYR A 173 3.05 7.23 14.59
N ASN A 174 3.35 8.41 15.13
CA ASN A 174 3.71 8.59 16.53
C ASN A 174 2.60 8.14 17.49
N GLN A 175 1.34 8.06 17.05
CA GLN A 175 0.20 7.58 17.83
C GLN A 175 -0.02 6.05 17.74
N LEU A 176 0.72 5.36 16.87
CA LEU A 176 0.62 3.90 16.74
C LEU A 176 1.58 3.22 17.72
N PRO A 177 1.14 2.29 18.58
CA PRO A 177 2.06 1.42 19.32
C PRO A 177 2.76 0.50 18.31
N THR A 178 4.07 0.69 18.15
CA THR A 178 4.86 0.00 17.11
C THR A 178 6.11 -0.62 17.71
N VAL A 179 6.36 -1.87 17.35
CA VAL A 179 7.62 -2.56 17.60
C VAL A 179 8.37 -2.66 16.27
N GLU A 180 9.52 -2.00 16.18
CA GLU A 180 10.38 -2.06 15.00
C GLU A 180 11.54 -3.04 15.23
N ILE A 181 11.76 -3.95 14.29
CA ILE A 181 12.87 -4.91 14.32
C ILE A 181 13.97 -4.39 13.40
N TRP A 182 15.10 -4.01 14.00
CA TRP A 182 16.22 -3.37 13.32
C TRP A 182 17.42 -4.30 13.13
N ASN A 183 18.13 -4.08 12.03
CA ASN A 183 19.47 -4.58 11.79
C ASN A 183 20.29 -3.51 11.03
N VAL A 184 21.59 -3.76 10.86
CA VAL A 184 22.51 -2.83 10.20
C VAL A 184 22.11 -2.50 8.75
N GLU A 185 21.41 -3.41 8.05
CA GLU A 185 20.99 -3.20 6.68
C GLU A 185 19.92 -2.12 6.54
N ASN A 186 19.08 -1.90 7.57
CA ASN A 186 18.08 -0.83 7.55
C ASN A 186 18.73 0.53 7.26
N ILE A 187 19.87 0.81 7.90
CA ILE A 187 20.61 2.06 7.73
C ILE A 187 21.47 2.02 6.45
N ASN A 188 22.16 0.91 6.20
CA ASN A 188 23.03 0.76 5.02
C ASN A 188 22.27 0.97 3.71
N VAL A 189 21.00 0.55 3.63
CA VAL A 189 20.19 0.76 2.42
C VAL A 189 20.01 2.24 2.11
N ALA A 190 19.74 3.08 3.11
CA ALA A 190 19.63 4.53 2.91
C ALA A 190 20.95 5.15 2.42
N ILE A 191 22.07 4.77 3.04
CA ILE A 191 23.41 5.25 2.68
C ILE A 191 23.74 4.86 1.23
N ARG A 192 23.57 3.57 0.87
CA ARG A 192 23.88 3.07 -0.47
C ARG A 192 23.02 3.71 -1.56
N GLN A 193 21.77 4.08 -1.27
CA GLN A 193 20.93 4.81 -2.22
C GLN A 193 21.53 6.20 -2.53
N ILE A 194 22.06 6.90 -1.52
CA ILE A 194 22.72 8.19 -1.68
C ILE A 194 24.03 8.01 -2.46
N GLU A 195 24.87 7.04 -2.08
CA GLU A 195 26.12 6.73 -2.78
C GLU A 195 25.88 6.42 -4.26
N PHE A 196 24.89 5.57 -4.56
CA PHE A 196 24.52 5.24 -5.94
C PHE A 196 24.16 6.49 -6.76
N TYR A 197 23.43 7.44 -6.16
CA TYR A 197 23.04 8.68 -6.83
C TYR A 197 24.20 9.66 -6.99
N ARG A 198 25.12 9.70 -6.03
CA ARG A 198 26.36 10.48 -6.12
C ARG A 198 27.26 9.94 -7.22
N ASP A 199 27.56 8.65 -7.19
CA ASP A 199 28.48 8.00 -8.12
C ASP A 199 27.91 7.96 -9.55
N GLY A 200 26.57 7.91 -9.68
CA GLY A 200 25.87 8.03 -10.96
C GLY A 200 25.71 9.46 -11.48
N HIS A 201 26.25 10.48 -10.78
CA HIS A 201 26.09 11.90 -11.11
C HIS A 201 24.62 12.33 -11.31
N ILE A 202 23.72 11.77 -10.48
CA ILE A 202 22.28 12.05 -10.52
C ILE A 202 21.95 13.29 -9.68
N PHE A 203 22.73 13.62 -8.65
CA PHE A 203 22.57 14.88 -7.92
C PHE A 203 22.89 16.09 -8.80
N GLU A 204 22.24 17.23 -8.54
CA GLU A 204 22.59 18.50 -9.19
C GLU A 204 23.95 19.02 -8.71
N THR A 205 24.24 18.87 -7.41
CA THR A 205 25.49 19.29 -6.78
C THR A 205 26.05 18.20 -5.86
N GLU A 206 27.37 18.17 -5.66
CA GLU A 206 27.98 17.23 -4.70
C GLU A 206 27.53 17.49 -3.25
N SER A 207 27.22 18.74 -2.91
CA SER A 207 26.70 19.13 -1.61
C SER A 207 25.32 18.54 -1.28
N ASP A 208 24.53 18.17 -2.29
CA ASP A 208 23.20 17.58 -2.06
C ASP A 208 23.30 16.21 -1.35
N ALA A 209 24.34 15.43 -1.68
CA ALA A 209 24.60 14.15 -1.03
C ALA A 209 24.96 14.34 0.45
N LEU A 210 25.84 15.31 0.75
CA LEU A 210 26.22 15.64 2.13
C LEU A 210 25.01 16.05 2.97
N LYS A 211 24.17 16.92 2.43
CA LYS A 211 22.95 17.37 3.11
C LYS A 211 22.00 16.21 3.42
N LEU A 212 21.93 15.19 2.56
CA LEU A 212 21.16 13.98 2.83
C LEU A 212 21.78 13.12 3.92
N TYR A 213 23.11 12.96 3.96
CA TYR A 213 23.77 12.25 5.06
C TYR A 213 23.52 12.91 6.41
N GLU A 214 23.66 14.23 6.50
CA GLU A 214 23.36 15.01 7.71
C GLU A 214 21.88 14.91 8.11
N ALA A 215 20.97 14.86 7.13
CA ALA A 215 19.55 14.64 7.43
C ALA A 215 19.30 13.25 8.00
N TRP A 216 19.96 12.21 7.47
CA TRP A 216 19.83 10.84 7.97
C TRP A 216 20.44 10.67 9.35
N GLU A 217 21.59 11.28 9.62
CA GLU A 217 22.19 11.29 10.97
C GLU A 217 21.19 11.80 12.01
N ARG A 218 20.52 12.94 11.72
CA ARG A 218 19.46 13.47 12.59
C ARG A 218 18.26 12.54 12.75
N VAL A 219 17.92 11.73 11.73
CA VAL A 219 16.86 10.71 11.85
C VAL A 219 17.30 9.63 12.82
N ILE A 220 18.51 9.12 12.69
CA ILE A 220 19.03 8.05 13.55
C ILE A 220 19.14 8.54 14.99
N ASP A 221 19.67 9.75 15.23
CA ASP A 221 19.71 10.37 16.56
C ASP A 221 18.32 10.47 17.20
N HIS A 222 17.31 10.80 16.41
CA HIS A 222 15.94 10.88 16.91
C HIS A 222 15.36 9.51 17.27
N ILE A 223 15.56 8.51 16.40
CA ILE A 223 15.12 7.13 16.62
C ILE A 223 15.80 6.55 17.86
N GLU A 224 17.11 6.79 18.04
CA GLU A 224 17.86 6.38 19.22
C GLU A 224 17.21 6.93 20.51
N ARG A 225 16.90 8.23 20.55
CA ARG A 225 16.22 8.83 21.71
C ARG A 225 14.81 8.28 21.95
N GLN A 226 14.07 7.96 20.89
CA GLN A 226 12.77 7.28 21.03
C GLN A 226 12.94 5.87 21.62
N ALA A 227 13.95 5.13 21.16
CA ALA A 227 14.26 3.79 21.65
C ALA A 227 14.70 3.81 23.12
N GLU A 228 15.55 4.76 23.52
CA GLU A 228 15.98 4.95 24.93
C GLU A 228 14.81 5.17 25.88
N ARG A 229 13.77 5.89 25.41
CA ARG A 229 12.57 6.18 26.20
C ARG A 229 11.50 5.08 26.15
N GLY A 230 11.55 4.23 25.12
CA GLY A 230 10.55 3.20 24.88
C GLY A 230 9.22 3.72 24.32
N TYR A 231 9.17 4.97 23.83
CA TYR A 231 8.00 5.53 23.17
C TYR A 231 8.37 6.58 22.12
N LYS A 232 7.47 6.78 21.15
CA LYS A 232 7.64 7.76 20.07
C LYS A 232 7.20 9.14 20.54
N PHE A 233 7.93 10.17 20.12
CA PHE A 233 7.62 11.58 20.36
C PHE A 233 7.96 12.43 19.13
N VAL A 234 7.44 13.65 19.06
CA VAL A 234 7.64 14.54 17.90
C VAL A 234 9.09 15.04 17.86
N TYR A 235 9.71 15.02 16.67
CA TYR A 235 11.07 15.57 16.50
C TYR A 235 11.15 17.02 16.96
N GLY A 236 12.17 17.32 17.78
CA GLY A 236 12.38 18.66 18.32
C GLY A 236 11.46 19.04 19.48
N ASP A 237 10.60 18.13 19.96
CA ASP A 237 9.86 18.36 21.20
C ASP A 237 10.83 18.45 22.39
N PRO A 238 10.92 19.60 23.09
CA PRO A 238 11.80 19.76 24.24
C PRO A 238 11.43 18.86 25.41
N GLU A 239 10.16 18.48 25.55
CA GLU A 239 9.71 17.56 26.60
C GLU A 239 9.90 16.09 26.23
N MET A 240 10.04 15.83 24.92
CA MET A 240 10.12 14.50 24.32
C MET A 240 8.97 13.61 24.81
N LYS A 241 7.74 14.08 24.61
CA LYS A 241 6.49 13.42 25.02
C LYS A 241 5.62 12.99 23.85
#